data_AF-A0A1H0KSK4-F1
#
_entry.id   AF-A0A1H0KSK4-F1
#
_cell.length_a   1.000
_cell.length_b   1.000
_cell.length_c   1.000
_cell.angle_alpha   90.00
_cell.angle_beta   90.00
_cell.angle_gamma   90.00
#
_symmetry.space_group_name_H-M   'P 1'
#
loop_
_entity.id
_entity.type
_entity.pdbx_description
1 polymer ?
#
loop_
_entity_poly.entity_id
_entity_poly.type
_entity_poly.pdbx_seq_one_letter_code
_entity_poly.pdbx_strand_id
1 'polypeptide(L)'
;MKKEAFPRSLENLCMKNYSYPLDLSWSTEEIASVLHFLNQVEAAYETKVAVSDLLDSYATFKTIVKSKAQEKQIDREFQQSSGYSTYQAVKAAKAKEKGYISLGK
;
A
#
# COMPACT_ATOMS: atom_id res chain seq x y z
N MET A 1 -28.31 18.26 -10.73
CA MET A 1 -27.16 17.74 -9.96
C MET A 1 -26.37 16.82 -10.86
N LYS A 2 -25.13 17.19 -11.22
CA LYS A 2 -24.25 16.33 -12.01
C LYS A 2 -23.70 15.27 -11.06
N LYS A 3 -24.05 14.00 -11.27
CA LYS A 3 -23.33 12.89 -10.67
C LYS A 3 -22.01 12.82 -11.42
N GLU A 4 -20.90 13.16 -10.77
CA GLU A 4 -19.59 12.84 -11.35
C GLU A 4 -19.50 11.32 -11.41
N ALA A 5 -19.43 10.80 -12.64
CA ALA A 5 -19.16 9.40 -12.88
C ALA A 5 -17.72 9.14 -12.43
N PHE A 6 -17.57 8.23 -11.48
CA PHE A 6 -16.28 7.73 -11.01
C PHE A 6 -15.44 7.30 -12.23
N PRO A 7 -14.14 7.65 -12.30
CA PRO A 7 -13.35 7.37 -13.49
C PRO A 7 -13.28 5.85 -13.71
N ARG A 8 -13.57 5.43 -14.94
CA ARG A 8 -13.64 4.03 -15.38
C ARG A 8 -12.36 3.23 -15.09
N SER A 9 -11.22 3.91 -14.91
CA SER A 9 -9.95 3.33 -14.48
C SER A 9 -9.95 2.85 -13.02
N LEU A 10 -10.74 3.45 -12.14
CA LEU A 10 -10.93 3.01 -10.75
C LEU A 10 -12.01 1.92 -10.62
N GLU A 11 -12.92 1.82 -11.60
CA GLU A 11 -13.96 0.79 -11.67
C GLU A 11 -13.35 -0.61 -11.86
N ASN A 12 -12.26 -0.71 -12.64
CA ASN A 12 -11.50 -1.96 -12.81
C ASN A 12 -10.65 -2.36 -11.59
N LEU A 13 -10.36 -1.42 -10.67
CA LEU A 13 -9.76 -1.74 -9.38
C LEU A 13 -10.81 -2.31 -8.40
N CYS A 14 -12.07 -1.91 -8.54
CA CYS A 14 -13.21 -2.39 -7.75
C CYS A 14 -13.77 -3.75 -8.23
N MET A 15 -13.60 -4.10 -9.52
CA MET A 15 -14.18 -5.30 -10.16
C MET A 15 -13.42 -6.61 -9.96
N LYS A 16 -12.22 -6.57 -9.38
CA LYS A 16 -11.61 -7.78 -8.79
C LYS A 16 -12.04 -7.76 -7.33
N ASN A 17 -12.65 -8.83 -6.84
CA ASN A 17 -12.95 -9.05 -5.42
C ASN A 17 -11.67 -8.90 -4.56
N TYR A 18 -11.27 -7.67 -4.28
CA TYR A 18 -10.27 -7.38 -3.29
C TYR A 18 -11.00 -7.43 -1.96
N SER A 19 -11.02 -8.61 -1.36
CA SER A 19 -11.04 -8.70 0.09
C SER A 19 -9.66 -8.23 0.57
N TYR A 20 -9.34 -6.96 0.39
CA TYR A 20 -8.33 -6.33 1.25
C TYR A 20 -8.98 -6.17 2.63
N PRO A 21 -8.23 -6.19 3.73
CA PRO A 21 -8.80 -6.05 5.06
C PRO A 21 -9.01 -4.57 5.32
N LEU A 22 -9.83 -3.94 4.46
CA LEU A 22 -10.16 -2.53 4.52
C LEU A 22 -11.35 -2.39 5.43
N ASP A 23 -11.14 -1.62 6.48
CA ASP A 23 -12.21 -1.20 7.35
C ASP A 23 -13.13 -0.26 6.55
N LEU A 24 -14.39 -0.65 6.35
CA LEU A 24 -15.38 0.15 5.62
C LEU A 24 -15.70 1.48 6.33
N SER A 25 -15.19 1.68 7.55
CA SER A 25 -15.24 2.98 8.24
C SER A 25 -14.25 4.00 7.70
N TRP A 26 -13.28 3.59 6.87
CA TRP A 26 -12.29 4.52 6.31
C TRP A 26 -12.88 5.43 5.24
N SER A 27 -12.38 6.68 5.22
CA SER A 27 -12.70 7.64 4.18
C SER A 27 -12.07 7.24 2.83
N THR A 28 -12.53 7.87 1.75
CA THR A 28 -11.96 7.63 0.42
C THR A 28 -10.48 8.02 0.36
N GLU A 29 -10.11 9.10 1.04
CA GLU A 29 -8.73 9.59 1.15
C GLU A 29 -7.84 8.62 1.94
N GLU A 30 -8.38 8.01 3.00
CA GLU A 30 -7.67 7.00 3.79
C GLU A 30 -7.42 5.73 2.94
N ILE A 31 -8.44 5.26 2.22
CA ILE A 31 -8.31 4.13 1.30
C ILE A 31 -7.25 4.44 0.22
N ALA A 32 -7.29 5.63 -0.38
CA ALA A 32 -6.31 6.04 -1.38
C ALA A 32 -4.88 6.08 -0.81
N SER A 33 -4.72 6.51 0.44
CA SER A 33 -3.43 6.55 1.13
C SER A 33 -2.86 5.15 1.41
N VAL A 34 -3.71 4.20 1.81
CA VAL A 34 -3.32 2.80 2.00
C VAL A 34 -2.89 2.18 0.66
N LEU A 35 -3.67 2.39 -0.40
CA LEU A 35 -3.32 1.91 -1.75
C LEU A 35 -2.01 2.51 -2.23
N HIS A 36 -1.78 3.80 -1.99
CA HIS A 36 -0.52 4.45 -2.35
C HIS A 36 0.68 3.77 -1.70
N PHE A 37 0.61 3.44 -0.39
CA PHE A 37 1.66 2.69 0.29
C PHE A 37 1.90 1.31 -0.32
N LEU A 38 0.83 0.55 -0.60
CA LEU A 38 0.96 -0.77 -1.22
C LEU A 38 1.61 -0.69 -2.61
N ASN A 39 1.27 0.31 -3.42
CA ASN A 39 1.91 0.53 -4.72
C ASN A 39 3.41 0.86 -4.61
N GLN A 40 3.83 1.60 -3.57
CA GLN A 40 5.26 1.83 -3.31
C GLN A 40 5.98 0.53 -2.94
N VAL A 41 5.31 -0.37 -2.23
CA VAL A 41 5.85 -1.71 -1.95
C VAL A 41 5.98 -2.53 -3.22
N GLU A 42 4.98 -2.55 -4.12
CA GLU A 42 5.08 -3.21 -5.43
C GLU A 42 6.27 -2.67 -6.24
N ALA A 43 6.41 -1.34 -6.31
CA ALA A 43 7.54 -0.71 -7.00
C ALA A 43 8.90 -1.12 -6.42
N ALA A 44 8.99 -1.31 -5.10
CA ALA A 44 10.20 -1.81 -4.44
C ALA A 44 10.60 -3.22 -4.89
N TYR A 45 9.65 -4.06 -5.29
CA TYR A 45 9.91 -5.42 -5.76
C TYR A 45 10.09 -5.52 -7.27
N GLU A 46 9.30 -4.77 -8.05
CA GLU A 46 9.26 -4.89 -9.50
C GLU A 46 10.29 -4.01 -10.22
N THR A 47 10.62 -2.86 -9.64
CA THR A 47 11.55 -1.89 -10.24
C THR A 47 12.52 -1.36 -9.20
N LYS A 48 12.31 -0.14 -8.71
CA LYS A 48 12.99 0.45 -7.57
C LYS A 48 12.11 1.57 -7.02
N VAL A 49 12.19 1.83 -5.74
CA VAL A 49 11.49 2.94 -5.08
C VAL A 49 12.48 3.79 -4.31
N ALA A 50 12.24 5.11 -4.27
CA ALA A 50 13.00 5.98 -3.39
C ALA A 50 12.69 5.63 -1.93
N VAL A 51 13.73 5.60 -1.08
CA VAL A 51 13.58 5.30 0.34
C VAL A 51 12.65 6.32 1.02
N SER A 52 12.74 7.60 0.64
CA SER A 52 11.85 8.65 1.12
C SER A 52 10.39 8.31 0.82
N ASP A 53 10.07 8.04 -0.44
CA ASP A 53 8.69 7.88 -0.91
C ASP A 53 8.01 6.67 -0.25
N LEU A 54 8.75 5.57 -0.07
CA LEU A 54 8.24 4.40 0.64
C LEU A 54 8.07 4.67 2.15
N LEU A 55 9.01 5.37 2.80
CA LEU A 55 8.90 5.64 4.24
C LEU A 55 7.83 6.71 4.56
N ASP A 56 7.65 7.70 3.68
CA ASP A 56 6.63 8.74 3.81
C ASP A 56 5.22 8.16 3.60
N SER A 57 5.04 7.34 2.57
CA SER A 57 3.78 6.62 2.37
C SER A 57 3.48 5.64 3.51
N TYR A 58 4.50 4.96 4.04
CA TYR A 58 4.36 4.12 5.24
C TYR A 58 3.98 4.94 6.49
N ALA A 59 4.54 6.14 6.67
CA ALA A 59 4.17 7.01 7.78
C ALA A 59 2.69 7.41 7.71
N THR A 60 2.19 7.79 6.53
CA THR A 60 0.77 8.05 6.29
C THR A 60 -0.09 6.81 6.53
N PHE A 61 0.32 5.66 6.00
CA PHE A 61 -0.37 4.39 6.27
C PHE A 61 -0.51 4.11 7.78
N LYS A 62 0.52 4.42 8.58
CA LYS A 62 0.50 4.23 10.04
C LYS A 62 -0.41 5.20 10.81
N THR A 63 -0.77 6.35 10.24
CA THR A 63 -1.76 7.25 10.89
C THR A 63 -3.17 6.66 10.82
N ILE A 64 -3.46 5.93 9.76
CA ILE A 64 -4.73 5.23 9.50
C ILE A 64 -4.72 3.88 10.23
N VAL A 65 -3.69 3.06 9.98
CA VAL A 65 -3.52 1.71 10.54
C VAL A 65 -2.66 1.75 11.80
N LYS A 66 -3.27 2.17 12.91
CA LYS A 66 -2.56 2.32 14.19
C LYS A 66 -2.19 0.97 14.82
N SER A 67 -3.05 -0.04 14.70
CA SER A 67 -2.86 -1.35 15.33
C SER A 67 -1.82 -2.21 14.60
N LYS A 68 -0.87 -2.77 15.37
CA LYS A 68 0.11 -3.75 14.84
C LYS A 68 -0.55 -5.04 14.35
N ALA A 69 -1.68 -5.43 14.94
CA ALA A 69 -2.41 -6.62 14.49
C ALA A 69 -3.03 -6.39 13.11
N GLN A 70 -3.63 -5.21 12.90
CA GLN A 70 -4.22 -4.84 11.61
C GLN A 70 -3.15 -4.69 10.53
N GLU A 71 -2.02 -4.07 10.84
CA GLU A 71 -0.88 -3.99 9.92
C GLU A 71 -0.39 -5.38 9.48
N LYS A 72 -0.26 -6.33 10.41
CA LYS A 72 0.10 -7.71 10.09
C LYS A 72 -0.95 -8.42 9.22
N GLN A 73 -2.24 -8.12 9.45
CA GLN A 73 -3.32 -8.68 8.64
C GLN A 73 -3.24 -8.17 7.20
N ILE A 74 -3.04 -6.86 7.01
CA ILE A 74 -2.84 -6.23 5.70
C ILE A 74 -1.62 -6.83 5.01
N ASP A 75 -0.47 -6.95 5.70
CA ASP A 75 0.74 -7.55 5.12
C ASP A 75 0.49 -8.99 4.65
N ARG A 76 -0.19 -9.81 5.47
CA ARG A 76 -0.52 -11.19 5.13
C ARG A 76 -1.43 -11.29 3.90
N GLU A 77 -2.50 -10.50 3.85
CA GLU A 77 -3.47 -10.55 2.75
C GLU A 77 -2.90 -9.97 1.45
N PHE A 78 -2.13 -8.88 1.56
CA PHE A 78 -1.38 -8.34 0.43
C PHE A 78 -0.36 -9.36 -0.09
N GLN A 79 0.43 -9.97 0.80
CA GLN A 79 1.40 -10.98 0.41
C GLN A 79 0.74 -12.22 -0.20
N GLN A 80 -0.44 -12.63 0.27
CA GLN A 80 -1.16 -13.76 -0.35
C GLN A 80 -1.61 -13.46 -1.78
N SER A 81 -1.95 -12.20 -2.09
CA SER A 81 -2.49 -11.81 -3.41
C SER A 81 -1.42 -11.35 -4.40
N SER A 82 -0.39 -10.64 -3.95
CA SER A 82 0.70 -10.12 -4.79
C SER A 82 2.00 -10.92 -4.67
N GLY A 83 2.17 -11.69 -3.59
CA GLY A 83 3.42 -12.34 -3.21
C GLY A 83 4.49 -11.38 -2.68
N TYR A 84 4.16 -10.11 -2.41
CA TYR A 84 5.09 -9.10 -1.88
C TYR A 84 4.83 -8.83 -0.39
N SER A 85 5.87 -8.60 0.39
CA SER A 85 5.74 -8.27 1.83
C SER A 85 6.01 -6.79 2.06
N THR A 86 5.00 -6.10 2.59
CA THR A 86 5.13 -4.71 3.07
C THR A 86 6.17 -4.60 4.18
N TYR A 87 6.20 -5.59 5.09
CA TYR A 87 7.16 -5.63 6.19
C TYR A 87 8.61 -5.67 5.69
N GLN A 88 8.91 -6.53 4.71
CA GLN A 88 10.27 -6.66 4.18
C GLN A 88 10.71 -5.39 3.42
N ALA A 89 9.81 -4.78 2.62
CA ALA A 89 10.07 -3.52 1.94
C ALA A 89 10.39 -2.38 2.92
N VAL A 90 9.56 -2.19 3.94
CA VAL A 90 9.78 -1.16 4.97
C VAL A 90 11.05 -1.43 5.77
N LYS A 91 11.33 -2.69 6.11
CA LYS A 91 12.57 -3.08 6.81
C LYS A 91 13.81 -2.73 5.99
N ALA A 92 13.80 -3.03 4.70
CA ALA A 92 14.90 -2.72 3.79
C ALA A 92 15.08 -1.20 3.62
N ALA A 93 14.00 -0.44 3.46
CA ALA A 93 14.06 1.01 3.36
C ALA A 93 14.64 1.65 4.63
N LYS A 94 14.19 1.22 5.82
CA LYS A 94 14.74 1.70 7.11
C LYS A 94 16.21 1.39 7.28
N ALA A 95 16.67 0.21 6.84
CA ALA A 95 18.07 -0.16 6.88
C ALA A 95 18.94 0.60 5.86
N LYS A 96 18.35 1.03 4.74
CA LYS A 96 19.05 1.77 3.68
C LYS A 96 19.19 3.26 4.01
N GLU A 97 18.26 3.82 4.79
CA GLU A 97 18.15 5.23 5.20
C GLU A 97 17.90 6.25 4.07
N LYS A 98 18.58 6.14 2.92
CA LYS A 98 18.45 7.06 1.78
C LYS A 98 18.75 6.42 0.42
N GLY A 99 18.33 7.07 -0.66
CA GLY A 99 18.53 6.61 -2.02
C GLY A 99 17.37 5.75 -2.50
N TYR A 100 17.65 4.62 -3.15
CA TYR A 100 16.63 3.73 -3.70
C TYR A 100 16.81 2.30 -3.17
N ILE A 101 15.71 1.56 -3.04
CA ILE A 101 15.71 0.11 -2.84
C ILE A 101 15.07 -0.60 -4.03
N SER A 102 15.57 -1.80 -4.31
CA SER A 102 15.02 -2.77 -5.25
C SER A 102 15.25 -4.13 -4.61
N LEU A 103 14.17 -4.79 -4.18
CA LEU A 103 14.27 -6.08 -3.51
C LEU A 103 14.45 -7.23 -4.49
N GLY A 104 13.90 -7.09 -5.70
CA GLY A 104 13.75 -8.22 -6.61
C GLY A 104 12.86 -9.30 -6.00
N LYS A 105 12.27 -10.12 -6.85
CA LYS A 105 11.57 -11.32 -6.41
C LYS A 105 12.21 -12.52 -7.08
#